data_AF-A0A5C4T2F8-F1
#
_entry.id   AF-A0A5C4T2F8-F1
#
_cell.length_a   1.000
_cell.length_b   1.000
_cell.length_c   1.000
_cell.angle_alpha   90.00
_cell.angle_beta   90.00
_cell.angle_gamma   90.00
#
_symmetry.space_group_name_H-M   'P 1'
#
loop_
_entity.id
_entity.type
_entity.pdbx_description
1 polymer ?
#
loop_
_entity_poly.entity_id
_entity_poly.type
_entity_poly.pdbx_seq_one_letter_code
_entity_poly.pdbx_strand_id
1 'polypeptide(L)' 'MSGDEFIVTRKEDSQTVTVTVRMEAAMQNKLEELARQSNRSRNELILMALEYALKNVKFVNNAKNDK' A
#
# COMPACT_ATOMS: atom_id res chain seq x y z
N MET A 1 -5.63 44.33 13.09
CA MET A 1 -5.97 43.48 11.92
C MET A 1 -5.57 44.29 10.69
N SER A 2 -4.93 43.78 9.66
CA SER A 2 -5.02 42.43 9.13
C SER A 2 -3.81 42.21 8.23
N GLY A 3 -3.10 41.13 8.46
CA GLY A 3 -2.30 40.48 7.43
C GLY A 3 -2.59 39.01 7.60
N ASP A 4 -3.62 38.50 6.91
CA ASP A 4 -3.71 37.06 6.69
C ASP A 4 -2.55 36.72 5.75
N GLU A 5 -1.36 36.63 6.32
CA GLU A 5 -0.15 36.32 5.58
C GLU A 5 -0.26 34.88 5.09
N PHE A 6 -0.32 34.71 3.78
CA PHE A 6 -0.29 33.41 3.14
C PHE A 6 1.15 32.88 3.14
N ILE A 7 1.53 32.24 4.25
CA ILE A 7 2.86 31.64 4.42
C ILE A 7 2.89 30.30 3.68
N VAL A 8 3.63 30.25 2.57
CA VAL A 8 3.89 29.02 1.82
C VAL A 8 5.16 28.37 2.35
N THR A 9 5.02 27.21 3.01
CA THR A 9 6.16 26.37 3.38
C THR A 9 6.57 25.47 2.21
N ARG A 10 7.86 25.16 2.10
CA ARG A 10 8.33 24.15 1.14
C ARG A 10 7.68 22.81 1.45
N LYS A 11 7.11 22.17 0.44
CA LYS A 11 6.62 20.80 0.54
C LYS A 11 7.83 19.90 0.81
N GLU A 12 7.85 19.18 1.92
CA GLU A 12 8.77 18.07 2.09
C GLU A 12 8.44 17.04 1.00
N ASP A 13 9.45 16.57 0.28
CA ASP A 13 9.26 15.60 -0.80
C ASP A 13 8.70 14.30 -0.22
N SER A 14 7.38 14.18 -0.17
CA SER A 14 6.70 12.93 0.09
C SER A 14 7.06 11.98 -1.04
N GLN A 15 8.06 11.11 -0.83
CA GLN A 15 8.52 10.11 -1.79
C GLN A 15 7.50 8.98 -1.93
N THR A 16 6.29 9.31 -2.37
CA THR A 16 5.27 8.34 -2.75
C THR A 16 5.47 7.98 -4.21
N VAL A 17 5.57 6.69 -4.50
CA VAL A 17 5.66 6.18 -5.89
C VAL A 17 4.33 5.54 -6.27
N THR A 18 3.81 5.91 -7.43
CA THR A 18 2.61 5.28 -7.99
C THR A 18 2.99 3.96 -8.67
N VAL A 19 2.32 2.88 -8.29
CA VAL A 19 2.50 1.56 -8.90
C VAL A 19 1.17 1.13 -9.55
N THR A 20 1.23 0.74 -10.81
CA THR A 20 0.08 0.19 -11.55
C THR A 20 0.21 -1.32 -11.67
N VAL A 21 -0.77 -2.07 -11.16
CA VAL A 21 -0.81 -3.54 -11.21
C VAL A 21 -2.06 -4.02 -11.92
N ARG A 22 -1.95 -5.15 -12.65
CA ARG A 22 -3.11 -5.88 -13.17
C ARG A 22 -3.46 -6.99 -12.18
N MET A 23 -4.74 -7.14 -11.87
CA MET A 23 -5.25 -8.18 -10.98
C MET A 23 -6.55 -8.77 -11.53
N GLU A 24 -6.89 -9.97 -11.09
CA GLU A 24 -8.15 -10.61 -11.44
C GLU A 24 -9.34 -9.90 -10.81
N ALA A 25 -10.48 -9.91 -11.50
CA ALA A 25 -11.73 -9.29 -11.03
C ALA A 25 -12.16 -9.84 -9.66
N ALA A 26 -11.95 -11.13 -9.39
CA ALA A 26 -12.27 -11.74 -8.11
C ALA A 26 -11.48 -11.13 -6.94
N MET A 27 -10.22 -10.74 -7.16
CA MET A 27 -9.39 -10.08 -6.14
C MET A 27 -9.86 -8.64 -5.91
N GLN A 28 -10.20 -7.92 -6.99
CA GLN A 28 -10.73 -6.57 -6.90
C GLN A 28 -12.05 -6.53 -6.11
N ASN A 29 -12.96 -7.47 -6.37
CA ASN A 29 -14.24 -7.57 -5.66
C ASN A 29 -14.05 -7.81 -4.15
N LYS A 30 -13.08 -8.66 -3.77
CA LYS A 30 -12.74 -8.88 -2.35
C LYS A 30 -12.21 -7.61 -1.69
N LEU A 31 -11.34 -6.86 -2.37
CA LEU A 31 -10.84 -5.57 -1.86
C LEU A 31 -11.96 -4.54 -1.69
N GLU A 32 -12.94 -4.53 -2.58
CA GLU A 32 -14.11 -3.65 -2.50
C GLU A 32 -15.04 -4.02 -1.34
N GLU A 33 -15.27 -5.31 -1.12
CA GLU A 33 -16.03 -5.78 0.04
C GLU A 33 -15.33 -5.40 1.36
N LEU A 34 -14.02 -5.63 1.45
CA LEU A 34 -13.22 -5.24 2.61
C LEU A 34 -13.23 -3.72 2.83
N ALA A 35 -13.16 -2.93 1.76
CA ALA A 35 -13.25 -1.47 1.84
C ALA A 35 -14.60 -1.05 2.45
N ARG A 36 -15.70 -1.65 1.98
CA ARG A 36 -17.05 -1.38 2.49
C ARG A 36 -17.21 -1.75 3.96
N GLN A 37 -16.63 -2.87 4.40
CA GLN A 37 -16.73 -3.34 5.79
C GLN A 37 -15.82 -2.57 6.75
N SER A 38 -14.64 -2.14 6.29
CA SER A 38 -13.61 -1.51 7.14
C SER A 38 -13.65 0.02 7.14
N ASN A 39 -14.44 0.63 6.26
CA ASN A 39 -14.45 2.07 6.01
C ASN A 39 -13.05 2.61 5.64
N ARG A 40 -12.26 1.81 4.92
CA ARG A 40 -10.95 2.17 4.35
C ARG A 40 -10.99 2.12 2.84
N SER A 41 -10.12 2.89 2.20
CA SER A 41 -9.94 2.83 0.75
C SER A 41 -9.27 1.51 0.33
N ARG A 42 -9.51 1.10 -0.92
CA ARG A 42 -8.82 -0.06 -1.52
C ARG A 42 -7.29 0.12 -1.48
N ASN A 43 -6.80 1.35 -1.67
CA ASN A 43 -5.37 1.63 -1.67
C ASN A 43 -4.75 1.42 -0.29
N GLU A 44 -5.42 1.85 0.78
CA GLU A 44 -4.97 1.59 2.15
C GLU A 44 -4.94 0.10 2.44
N LEU A 45 -5.96 -0.65 2.03
CA LEU A 45 -6.00 -2.11 2.22
C LEU A 45 -4.89 -2.82 1.44
N ILE A 46 -4.61 -2.39 0.20
CA ILE A 46 -3.49 -2.91 -0.59
C ILE A 46 -2.16 -2.63 0.12
N LEU A 47 -1.95 -1.41 0.62
CA LEU A 47 -0.74 -1.06 1.37
C LEU A 47 -0.60 -1.90 2.64
N MET A 48 -1.66 -2.04 3.43
CA MET A 48 -1.64 -2.89 4.64
C MET A 48 -1.33 -4.35 4.31
N ALA A 49 -1.91 -4.89 3.24
CA ALA A 49 -1.63 -6.25 2.78
C ALA A 49 -0.18 -6.41 2.32
N LEU A 50 0.37 -5.43 1.59
CA LEU A 50 1.76 -5.43 1.15
C LEU A 50 2.74 -5.31 2.33
N GLU A 51 2.49 -4.39 3.27
CA GLU A 51 3.29 -4.26 4.50
C GLU A 51 3.30 -5.56 5.30
N TYR A 52 2.13 -6.19 5.45
CA TYR A 52 2.02 -7.48 6.11
C TYR A 52 2.82 -8.55 5.36
N ALA A 53 2.69 -8.65 4.04
CA ALA A 53 3.41 -9.64 3.24
C ALA A 53 4.93 -9.44 3.33
N LEU A 54 5.41 -8.20 3.21
CA LEU A 54 6.84 -7.86 3.30
C LEU A 54 7.41 -8.15 4.69
N LYS A 55 6.63 -7.92 5.76
CA LYS A 55 7.06 -8.22 7.12
C LYS A 55 7.16 -9.72 7.40
N ASN A 56 6.30 -10.53 6.77
CA ASN A 56 6.13 -11.94 7.11
C ASN A 56 6.70 -12.91 6.06
N VAL A 57 7.23 -12.41 4.94
CA VAL A 57 7.82 -13.25 3.90
C VAL A 57 8.99 -14.06 4.47
N LYS A 58 9.00 -15.37 4.19
CA LYS A 58 10.09 -16.27 4.54
C LYS A 58 10.56 -16.96 3.26
N PHE A 59 11.87 -16.95 3.03
CA PHE A 59 12.48 -17.70 1.94
C PHE A 59 12.70 -19.14 2.41
N VAL A 60 12.16 -20.10 1.67
CA VAL A 60 12.51 -21.50 1.85
C VAL A 60 13.66 -21.77 0.88
N ASN A 61 14.88 -21.93 1.40
CA ASN A 61 15.96 -22.49 0.60
C ASN A 61 15.57 -23.94 0.29
N ASN A 62 15.12 -24.20 -0.94
CA ASN A 62 15.25 -25.54 -1.51
C ASN A 62 16.72 -25.74 -1.85
N ALA A 63 17.54 -25.91 -0.81
CA ALA A 63 18.76 -26.68 -0.91
C ALA A 63 18.31 -28.11 -1.25
N LYS A 64 18.11 -28.38 -2.55
CA LYS A 64 18.16 -29.74 -3.05
C LYS A 64 19.50 -30.29 -2.58
N ASN A 65 19.44 -31.37 -1.80
CA ASN A 65 20.57 -32.09 -1.23
C ASN A 65 21.76 -32.13 -2.18
N ASP A 66 22.92 -31.75 -1.65
CA ASP A 66 24.20 -32.24 -2.14
C ASP A 66 24.26 -33.77 -1.97
N LYS A 67 24.79 -34.42 -3.02
CA LYS A 67 25.18 -35.84 -3.21
C LYS A 67 24.18 -36.75 -3.91
#